data_AF-A0A7X2MG55-F1
#
_entry.id   AF-A0A7X2MG55-F1
#
_cell.length_a   1.000
_cell.length_b   1.000
_cell.length_c   1.000
_cell.angle_alpha   90.00
_cell.angle_beta   90.00
_cell.angle_gamma   90.00
#
_symmetry.space_group_name_H-M   'P 1'
#
loop_
_entity.id
_entity.type
_entity.pdbx_description
1 polymer ?
#
loop_
_entity_poly.entity_id
_entity_poly.type
_entity_poly.pdbx_seq_one_letter_code
_entity_poly.pdbx_strand_id
1 'polypeptide(L)'
;MNSMLLIIAPAVCAFILTVIFVPMFISYFRKRKEGQMIREEGPKWHQKKSGTPTMGGFVFNLAILAVVLVFGLLTKNLHAKLLIITFILVLYGFLGFWDDSIKLWKKQNEGLKAWQKFLGQVVGALLFVFVFVHEKLPLSLALFGHELHLGLVLYTLFAIFWLVGFSNAVNLTDGIDGLVSGQAIIAFAT
;
A
#
# COMPACT_ATOMS: atom_id res chain seq x y z
N MET A 1 -26.31 7.53 10.47
CA MET A 1 -25.06 7.52 11.26
C MET A 1 -24.40 8.88 11.09
N ASN A 2 -23.93 9.53 12.15
CA ASN A 2 -23.32 10.85 12.05
C ASN A 2 -22.09 10.80 11.11
N SER A 3 -21.92 11.76 10.20
CA SER A 3 -20.85 11.74 9.18
C SER A 3 -19.46 11.66 9.80
N MET A 4 -19.28 12.26 10.98
CA MET A 4 -18.04 12.17 11.75
C MET A 4 -17.77 10.75 12.28
N LEU A 5 -18.81 10.02 12.70
CA LEU A 5 -18.68 8.65 13.20
C LEU A 5 -18.31 7.67 12.08
N LEU A 6 -18.79 7.92 10.86
CA LEU A 6 -18.46 7.14 9.66
C LEU A 6 -16.98 7.23 9.26
N ILE A 7 -16.26 8.26 9.71
CA ILE A 7 -14.83 8.48 9.42
C ILE A 7 -13.98 7.99 10.59
N ILE A 8 -14.34 8.38 11.82
CA ILE A 8 -13.53 8.08 13.01
C ILE A 8 -13.60 6.60 13.38
N ALA A 9 -14.78 5.97 13.30
CA ALA A 9 -14.92 4.58 13.73
C ALA A 9 -14.08 3.60 12.90
N PRO A 10 -14.07 3.64 11.55
CA PRO A 10 -13.14 2.82 10.76
C PRO A 10 -11.67 3.08 11.11
N ALA A 11 -11.26 4.34 11.28
CA ALA A 11 -9.87 4.69 11.59
C ALA A 11 -9.43 4.11 12.95
N VAL A 12 -10.26 4.25 13.97
CA VAL A 12 -10.00 3.70 15.31
C VAL A 12 -9.97 2.17 15.27
N CYS A 13 -10.90 1.52 14.55
CA CYS A 13 -10.89 0.07 14.38
C CYS A 13 -9.61 -0.41 13.68
N ALA A 14 -9.18 0.26 12.60
CA ALA A 14 -7.95 -0.09 11.88
C ALA A 14 -6.71 0.07 12.78
N PHE A 15 -6.68 1.13 13.59
CA PHE A 15 -5.62 1.36 14.58
C PHE A 15 -5.57 0.24 15.63
N ILE A 16 -6.71 -0.10 16.25
CA ILE A 16 -6.80 -1.16 17.26
C ILE A 16 -6.34 -2.50 16.69
N LEU A 17 -6.82 -2.87 15.51
CA LEU A 17 -6.39 -4.10 14.84
C LEU A 17 -4.87 -4.09 14.61
N THR A 18 -4.33 -2.99 14.10
CA THR A 18 -2.89 -2.88 13.84
C THR A 18 -2.06 -3.01 15.12
N VAL A 19 -2.43 -2.32 16.20
CA VAL A 19 -1.72 -2.38 17.49
C VAL A 19 -1.74 -3.79 18.09
N ILE A 20 -2.80 -4.56 17.85
CA ILE A 20 -2.90 -5.95 18.31
C ILE A 20 -2.08 -6.89 17.42
N PHE A 21 -2.25 -6.81 16.09
CA PHE A 21 -1.70 -7.79 15.16
C PHE A 21 -0.22 -7.58 14.80
N VAL A 22 0.28 -6.33 14.80
CA VAL A 22 1.69 -6.06 14.47
C VAL A 22 2.66 -6.71 15.48
N PRO A 23 2.49 -6.56 16.82
CA PRO A 23 3.36 -7.24 17.79
C PRO A 23 3.32 -8.76 17.68
N MET A 24 2.14 -9.34 17.42
CA MET A 24 1.99 -10.78 17.21
C MET A 24 2.75 -11.25 15.96
N PHE A 25 2.63 -10.50 14.86
CA PHE A 25 3.37 -10.75 13.63
C PHE A 25 4.89 -10.67 13.85
N ILE A 26 5.37 -9.63 14.54
CA ILE A 26 6.79 -9.48 14.86
C ILE A 26 7.30 -10.67 15.69
N SER A 27 6.54 -11.08 16.71
CA SER A 27 6.88 -12.22 17.57
C SER A 27 6.96 -13.52 16.79
N TYR A 28 6.03 -13.74 15.85
CA TYR A 28 6.02 -14.92 14.98
C TYR A 28 7.29 -15.03 14.13
N PHE A 29 7.67 -13.97 13.41
CA PHE A 29 8.86 -13.99 12.54
C PHE A 29 10.17 -14.05 13.33
N ARG A 30 10.23 -13.38 14.50
CA ARG A 30 11.39 -13.47 15.40
C ARG A 30 11.64 -14.89 15.88
N LYS A 31 10.58 -15.65 16.20
CA LYS A 31 10.69 -17.08 16.60
C LYS A 31 11.24 -17.96 15.48
N ARG A 32 10.97 -17.62 14.22
CA ARG A 32 11.48 -18.34 13.04
C ARG A 32 12.90 -17.95 12.63
N LYS A 33 13.52 -16.97 13.30
CA LYS A 33 14.83 -16.38 12.92
C LYS A 33 14.84 -15.85 11.48
N GLU A 34 13.66 -15.51 10.99
CA GLU A 34 13.42 -14.96 9.66
C GLU A 34 13.49 -13.43 9.78
N GLY A 35 14.71 -12.89 9.74
CA GLY A 35 14.98 -11.46 9.80
C GLY A 35 15.77 -10.97 8.60
N GLN A 36 15.76 -9.66 8.39
CA GLN A 36 16.42 -9.02 7.25
C GLN A 36 17.93 -9.33 7.21
N MET A 37 18.43 -9.81 6.05
CA MET A 37 19.86 -9.95 5.78
C MET A 37 20.46 -8.56 5.55
N ILE A 38 21.60 -8.26 6.18
CA ILE A 38 22.23 -6.94 6.09
C ILE A 38 23.06 -6.87 4.80
N ARG A 39 22.93 -5.76 4.05
CA ARG A 39 23.84 -5.43 2.94
C ARG A 39 25.25 -5.17 3.47
N GLU A 40 26.24 -5.86 2.93
CA GLU A 40 27.66 -5.66 3.30
C GLU A 40 28.17 -4.25 2.93
N GLU A 41 27.64 -3.64 1.87
CA GLU A 41 28.03 -2.30 1.40
C GLU A 41 27.34 -1.14 2.16
N GLY A 42 26.50 -1.42 3.15
CA GLY A 42 25.73 -0.41 3.87
C GLY A 42 26.49 0.25 5.04
N PRO A 43 26.09 1.47 5.46
CA PRO A 43 26.65 2.12 6.64
C PRO A 43 26.58 1.23 7.90
N LYS A 44 27.64 1.26 8.75
CA LYS A 44 27.77 0.39 9.95
C LYS A 44 26.57 0.43 10.92
N TRP A 45 25.79 1.52 10.95
CA TRP A 45 24.59 1.64 11.79
C TRP A 45 23.40 0.77 11.31
N HIS A 46 23.40 0.32 10.05
CA HIS A 46 22.43 -0.67 9.56
C HIS A 46 22.64 -2.07 10.16
N GLN A 47 23.83 -2.36 10.71
CA GLN A 47 24.09 -3.66 11.36
C GLN A 47 23.23 -3.87 12.62
N LYS A 48 22.77 -2.80 13.27
CA LYS A 48 21.85 -2.88 14.43
C LYS A 48 20.43 -3.33 14.08
N LYS A 49 20.02 -3.33 12.79
CA LYS A 49 18.68 -3.76 12.35
C LYS A 49 18.55 -5.27 12.08
N SER A 50 19.64 -6.02 12.23
CA SER A 50 19.65 -7.48 12.06
C SER A 50 18.56 -8.17 12.88
N GLY A 51 17.77 -9.02 12.25
CA GLY A 51 16.73 -9.80 12.94
C GLY A 51 15.36 -9.10 13.07
N THR A 52 15.20 -7.89 12.54
CA THR A 52 13.88 -7.25 12.45
C THR A 52 13.09 -7.87 11.29
N PRO A 53 11.83 -8.32 11.50
CA PRO A 53 11.01 -8.86 10.43
C PRO A 53 10.73 -7.81 9.36
N THR A 54 11.03 -8.14 8.11
CA THR A 54 10.55 -7.40 6.94
C THR A 54 9.12 -7.84 6.65
N MET A 55 8.29 -6.97 6.06
CA MET A 55 6.86 -7.21 5.71
C MET A 55 5.78 -6.78 6.72
N GLY A 56 6.09 -5.91 7.68
CA GLY A 56 5.06 -5.34 8.58
C GLY A 56 3.90 -4.67 7.83
N GLY A 57 4.16 -4.09 6.65
CA GLY A 57 3.16 -3.53 5.72
C GLY A 57 1.98 -4.44 5.38
N PHE A 58 2.19 -5.76 5.42
CA PHE A 58 1.14 -6.74 5.15
C PHE A 58 0.04 -6.71 6.21
N VAL A 59 0.40 -6.54 7.48
CA VAL A 59 -0.57 -6.47 8.59
C VAL A 59 -1.45 -5.22 8.47
N PHE A 60 -0.86 -4.08 8.10
CA PHE A 60 -1.62 -2.85 7.84
C PHE A 60 -2.63 -3.04 6.71
N ASN A 61 -2.23 -3.66 5.59
CA ASN A 61 -3.12 -3.92 4.46
C ASN A 61 -4.30 -4.83 4.84
N LEU A 62 -4.05 -5.90 5.62
CA LEU A 62 -5.12 -6.78 6.09
C LEU A 62 -6.07 -6.07 7.06
N ALA A 63 -5.55 -5.25 7.96
CA ALA A 63 -6.37 -4.46 8.88
C ALA A 63 -7.27 -3.47 8.13
N ILE A 64 -6.71 -2.74 7.15
CA ILE A 64 -7.47 -1.80 6.31
C ILE A 64 -8.54 -2.56 5.50
N LEU A 65 -8.17 -3.67 4.85
CA LEU A 65 -9.11 -4.47 4.07
C LEU A 65 -10.29 -4.96 4.93
N ALA A 66 -10.01 -5.53 6.10
CA ALA A 66 -11.03 -6.01 7.02
C ALA A 66 -12.00 -4.89 7.43
N VAL A 67 -11.46 -3.72 7.82
CA VAL A 67 -12.26 -2.56 8.23
C VAL A 67 -13.09 -2.02 7.07
N VAL A 68 -12.51 -1.85 5.89
CA VAL A 68 -13.24 -1.35 4.70
C VAL A 68 -14.40 -2.28 4.34
N LEU A 69 -14.19 -3.60 4.36
CA LEU A 69 -15.25 -4.56 4.05
C LEU A 69 -16.35 -4.56 5.12
N VAL A 70 -15.98 -4.60 6.40
CA VAL A 70 -16.96 -4.60 7.51
C VAL A 70 -17.79 -3.31 7.48
N PHE A 71 -17.15 -2.15 7.48
CA PHE A 71 -17.88 -0.88 7.48
C PHE A 71 -18.62 -0.63 6.16
N GLY A 72 -18.06 -1.02 5.02
CA GLY A 72 -18.73 -0.94 3.73
C GLY A 72 -20.01 -1.77 3.69
N LEU A 73 -20.00 -2.99 4.24
CA LEU A 73 -21.19 -3.84 4.34
C LEU A 73 -22.21 -3.26 5.34
N LEU A 74 -21.76 -2.85 6.53
CA LEU A 74 -22.64 -2.30 7.57
C LEU A 74 -23.35 -1.00 7.12
N THR A 75 -22.64 -0.17 6.37
CA THR A 75 -23.16 1.10 5.85
C THR A 75 -23.87 0.95 4.51
N LYS A 76 -23.84 -0.25 3.91
CA LYS A 76 -24.31 -0.53 2.54
C LYS A 76 -23.69 0.42 1.51
N ASN A 77 -22.43 0.83 1.72
CA ASN A 77 -21.73 1.81 0.91
C ASN A 77 -20.51 1.19 0.20
N LEU A 78 -20.68 -0.02 -0.31
CA LEU A 78 -19.71 -0.67 -1.20
C LEU A 78 -19.97 -0.23 -2.64
N HIS A 79 -19.41 0.91 -3.01
CA HIS A 79 -19.47 1.42 -4.38
C HIS A 79 -18.14 1.14 -5.11
N ALA A 80 -18.17 1.14 -6.45
CA ALA A 80 -17.05 0.70 -7.27
C ALA A 80 -15.75 1.48 -7.01
N LYS A 81 -15.83 2.80 -6.76
CA LYS A 81 -14.67 3.64 -6.41
C LYS A 81 -13.96 3.15 -5.13
N LEU A 82 -14.70 2.82 -4.08
CA LEU A 82 -14.13 2.28 -2.84
C LEU A 82 -13.45 0.93 -3.08
N LEU A 83 -14.11 0.06 -3.83
CA LEU A 83 -13.62 -1.29 -4.13
C LEU A 83 -12.36 -1.26 -4.99
N ILE A 84 -12.30 -0.43 -6.05
CA ILE A 84 -11.13 -0.37 -6.91
C ILE A 84 -9.92 0.24 -6.21
N ILE A 85 -10.10 1.28 -5.38
CA ILE A 85 -9.00 1.85 -4.58
C ILE A 85 -8.47 0.80 -3.57
N THR A 86 -9.39 0.08 -2.93
CA THR A 86 -9.02 -0.98 -1.98
C THR A 86 -8.34 -2.15 -2.68
N PHE A 87 -8.79 -2.52 -3.88
CA PHE A 87 -8.15 -3.52 -4.72
C PHE A 87 -6.71 -3.12 -5.07
N ILE A 88 -6.48 -1.87 -5.49
CA ILE A 88 -5.13 -1.37 -5.82
C ILE A 88 -4.23 -1.37 -4.58
N LEU A 89 -4.76 -0.93 -3.43
CA LEU A 89 -4.04 -1.00 -2.16
C LEU A 89 -3.58 -2.43 -1.85
N VAL A 90 -4.50 -3.40 -1.92
CA VAL A 90 -4.21 -4.82 -1.67
C VAL A 90 -3.25 -5.39 -2.71
N LEU A 91 -3.43 -5.09 -3.99
CA LEU A 91 -2.57 -5.59 -5.08
C LEU A 91 -1.13 -5.10 -4.90
N TYR A 92 -0.93 -3.81 -4.68
CA TYR A 92 0.41 -3.23 -4.54
C TYR A 92 1.06 -3.63 -3.22
N GLY A 93 0.25 -3.69 -2.14
CA GLY A 93 0.67 -4.25 -0.87
C GLY A 93 1.13 -5.70 -0.98
N PHE A 94 0.40 -6.52 -1.74
CA PHE A 94 0.75 -7.92 -2.02
C PHE A 94 2.01 -8.02 -2.87
N LEU A 95 2.17 -7.20 -3.92
CA LEU A 95 3.40 -7.16 -4.72
C LEU A 95 4.62 -6.82 -3.86
N GLY A 96 4.50 -5.86 -2.95
CA GLY A 96 5.56 -5.51 -2.00
C GLY A 96 5.85 -6.63 -0.99
N PHE A 97 4.80 -7.22 -0.41
CA PHE A 97 4.92 -8.37 0.48
C PHE A 97 5.63 -9.54 -0.19
N TRP A 98 5.26 -9.85 -1.44
CA TRP A 98 5.84 -10.95 -2.19
C TRP A 98 7.30 -10.68 -2.58
N ASP A 99 7.61 -9.44 -2.97
CA ASP A 99 8.98 -8.97 -3.22
C ASP A 99 9.89 -9.18 -1.99
N ASP A 100 9.43 -8.79 -0.81
CA ASP A 100 10.18 -8.97 0.44
C ASP A 100 10.23 -10.44 0.89
N SER A 101 9.16 -11.22 0.66
CA SER A 101 9.13 -12.66 0.93
C SER A 101 10.21 -13.40 0.16
N ILE A 102 10.41 -13.04 -1.12
CA ILE A 102 11.46 -13.63 -1.95
C ILE A 102 12.85 -13.31 -1.39
N LYS A 103 13.11 -12.05 -0.99
CA LYS A 103 14.40 -11.64 -0.39
C LYS A 103 14.70 -12.46 0.86
N LEU A 104 13.70 -12.63 1.72
CA LEU A 104 13.81 -13.36 2.97
C LEU A 104 14.05 -14.86 2.75
N TRP A 105 13.25 -15.51 1.90
CA TRP A 105 13.36 -16.95 1.65
C TRP A 105 14.64 -17.33 0.90
N LYS A 106 15.04 -16.53 -0.09
CA LYS A 106 16.26 -16.78 -0.87
C LYS A 106 17.52 -16.25 -0.18
N LYS A 107 17.40 -15.58 0.97
CA LYS A 107 18.52 -14.97 1.72
C LYS A 107 19.40 -14.10 0.83
N GLN A 108 18.77 -13.31 -0.03
CA GLN A 108 19.43 -12.44 -0.99
C GLN A 108 18.85 -11.03 -0.90
N ASN A 109 19.55 -10.06 -1.50
CA ASN A 109 19.12 -8.66 -1.48
C ASN A 109 18.04 -8.34 -2.54
N GLU A 110 17.87 -9.21 -3.53
CA GLU A 110 16.94 -9.02 -4.64
C GLU A 110 15.63 -9.79 -4.43
N GLY A 111 14.51 -9.12 -4.70
CA GLY A 111 13.18 -9.73 -4.67
C GLY A 111 12.72 -10.15 -6.06
N LEU A 112 11.56 -9.64 -6.48
CA LEU A 112 11.07 -9.74 -7.84
C LEU A 112 12.03 -9.04 -8.82
N LYS A 113 12.10 -9.54 -10.06
CA LYS A 113 12.77 -8.79 -11.12
C LYS A 113 12.02 -7.48 -11.34
N ALA A 114 12.76 -6.40 -11.60
CA ALA A 114 12.16 -5.06 -11.77
C ALA A 114 10.98 -5.06 -12.77
N TRP A 115 11.11 -5.77 -13.90
CA TRP A 115 10.04 -5.87 -14.89
C TRP A 115 8.82 -6.65 -14.40
N GLN A 116 8.97 -7.62 -13.50
CA GLN A 116 7.84 -8.39 -12.93
C GLN A 116 7.01 -7.51 -12.01
N LYS A 117 7.68 -6.76 -11.13
CA LYS A 117 7.03 -5.80 -10.22
C LYS A 117 6.37 -4.68 -11.02
N PHE A 118 7.08 -4.11 -11.99
CA PHE A 118 6.57 -3.07 -12.87
C PHE A 118 5.34 -3.54 -13.68
N LEU A 119 5.39 -4.75 -14.27
CA LEU A 119 4.27 -5.31 -15.01
C LEU A 119 3.04 -5.47 -14.11
N GLY A 120 3.21 -6.00 -12.89
CA GLY A 120 2.11 -6.10 -11.92
C GLY A 120 1.49 -4.74 -11.57
N GLN A 121 2.32 -3.71 -11.39
CA GLN A 121 1.86 -2.36 -11.11
C GLN A 121 1.10 -1.76 -12.31
N VAL A 122 1.61 -1.92 -13.54
CA VAL A 122 0.96 -1.46 -14.78
C VAL A 122 -0.36 -2.17 -15.02
N VAL A 123 -0.43 -3.50 -14.85
CA VAL A 123 -1.69 -4.25 -14.95
C VAL A 123 -2.70 -3.75 -13.93
N GLY A 124 -2.27 -3.47 -12.70
CA GLY A 124 -3.12 -2.84 -11.69
C GLY A 124 -3.68 -1.49 -12.16
N ALA A 125 -2.83 -0.63 -12.70
CA ALA A 125 -3.26 0.68 -13.21
C ALA A 125 -4.23 0.57 -14.40
N LEU A 126 -4.04 -0.41 -15.30
CA LEU A 126 -4.97 -0.69 -16.39
C LEU A 126 -6.33 -1.18 -15.88
N LEU A 127 -6.35 -2.06 -14.86
CA LEU A 127 -7.59 -2.49 -14.21
C LEU A 127 -8.31 -1.33 -13.52
N PHE A 128 -7.56 -0.42 -12.89
CA PHE A 128 -8.12 0.80 -12.30
C PHE A 128 -8.86 1.64 -13.35
N VAL A 129 -8.22 1.92 -14.49
CA VAL A 129 -8.84 2.68 -15.58
C VAL A 129 -10.02 1.95 -16.18
N PHE A 130 -9.91 0.62 -16.36
CA PHE A 130 -11.01 -0.20 -16.88
C PHE A 130 -12.27 -0.06 -16.03
N VAL A 131 -12.15 -0.15 -14.70
CA VAL A 131 -13.30 0.04 -13.79
C VAL A 131 -13.84 1.46 -13.87
N PHE A 132 -12.98 2.48 -13.97
CA PHE A 132 -13.43 3.86 -14.14
C PHE A 132 -14.26 4.05 -15.41
N VAL A 133 -13.84 3.45 -16.52
CA VAL A 133 -14.59 3.50 -17.79
C VAL A 133 -15.91 2.72 -17.69
N HIS A 134 -15.86 1.50 -17.12
CA HIS A 134 -17.04 0.64 -16.98
C HIS A 134 -18.14 1.31 -16.14
N GLU A 135 -17.74 1.93 -15.04
CA GLU A 135 -18.64 2.61 -14.10
C GLU A 135 -18.98 4.05 -14.51
N LYS A 136 -18.49 4.50 -15.69
CA LYS A 136 -18.68 5.86 -16.22
C LYS A 136 -18.23 6.95 -15.22
N LEU A 137 -17.16 6.68 -14.48
CA LEU A 137 -16.54 7.65 -13.58
C LEU A 137 -15.81 8.73 -14.40
N PRO A 138 -15.72 9.97 -13.89
CA PRO A 138 -15.06 11.04 -14.60
C PRO A 138 -13.57 10.76 -14.77
N LEU A 139 -13.10 10.81 -16.02
CA LEU A 139 -11.69 10.71 -16.38
C LEU A 139 -11.04 12.12 -16.35
N SER A 140 -11.20 12.80 -15.22
CA SER A 140 -10.75 14.16 -15.00
C SER A 140 -9.81 14.26 -13.80
N LEU A 141 -9.01 15.33 -13.79
CA LEU A 141 -8.21 15.73 -12.64
C LEU A 141 -8.77 17.00 -12.04
N ALA A 142 -8.93 17.03 -10.72
CA ALA A 142 -9.27 18.24 -9.99
C ALA A 142 -7.98 19.05 -9.77
N LEU A 143 -7.80 20.12 -10.53
CA LEU A 143 -6.66 21.03 -10.43
C LEU A 143 -7.16 22.41 -10.02
N PHE A 144 -6.75 22.87 -8.84
CA PHE A 144 -7.09 24.20 -8.31
C PHE A 144 -8.60 24.50 -8.32
N GLY A 145 -9.45 23.50 -8.07
CA GLY A 145 -10.91 23.63 -8.10
C GLY A 145 -11.55 23.51 -9.49
N HIS A 146 -10.77 23.29 -10.55
CA HIS A 146 -11.25 23.04 -11.90
C HIS A 146 -11.09 21.58 -12.31
N GLU A 147 -12.09 21.02 -13.00
CA GLU A 147 -12.03 19.66 -13.54
C GLU A 147 -11.44 19.63 -14.94
N LEU A 148 -10.17 19.25 -15.04
CA LEU A 148 -9.49 19.04 -16.31
C LEU A 148 -9.82 17.65 -16.85
N HIS A 149 -10.63 17.58 -17.90
CA HIS A 149 -10.99 16.33 -18.57
C HIS A 149 -9.87 15.88 -19.51
N LEU A 150 -9.25 14.73 -19.22
CA LEU A 150 -8.10 14.23 -19.96
C LEU A 150 -8.48 13.31 -21.12
N GLY A 151 -9.69 12.73 -21.07
CA GLY A 151 -10.08 11.66 -21.98
C GLY A 151 -9.30 10.36 -21.71
N LEU A 152 -9.67 9.29 -22.41
CA LEU A 152 -9.19 7.94 -22.09
C LEU A 152 -7.67 7.79 -22.15
N VAL A 153 -7.04 8.26 -23.23
CA VAL A 153 -5.60 8.05 -23.47
C VAL A 153 -4.74 8.77 -22.43
N LEU A 154 -4.95 10.09 -22.25
CA LEU A 154 -4.15 10.87 -21.31
C LEU A 154 -4.42 10.47 -19.86
N TYR A 155 -5.68 10.16 -19.50
CA TYR A 155 -5.99 9.66 -18.16
C TYR A 155 -5.32 8.30 -17.89
N THR A 156 -5.26 7.42 -18.88
CA THR A 156 -4.57 6.11 -18.74
C THR A 156 -3.08 6.29 -18.49
N LEU A 157 -2.41 7.13 -19.30
CA LEU A 157 -0.99 7.44 -19.13
C LEU A 157 -0.73 8.07 -17.76
N PHE A 158 -1.60 9.00 -17.34
CA PHE A 158 -1.53 9.61 -16.03
C PHE A 158 -1.71 8.58 -14.91
N ALA A 159 -2.72 7.72 -14.97
CA ALA A 159 -3.00 6.71 -13.94
C ALA A 159 -1.84 5.71 -13.78
N ILE A 160 -1.24 5.27 -14.90
CA ILE A 160 -0.03 4.43 -14.88
C ILE A 160 1.13 5.18 -14.21
N PHE A 161 1.42 6.39 -14.68
CA PHE A 161 2.49 7.21 -14.10
C PHE A 161 2.28 7.45 -12.61
N TRP A 162 1.07 7.79 -12.20
CA TRP A 162 0.73 8.13 -10.83
C TRP A 162 0.83 6.91 -9.91
N LEU A 163 0.13 5.82 -10.23
CA LEU A 163 0.10 4.64 -9.37
C LEU A 163 1.48 3.96 -9.30
N VAL A 164 2.08 3.69 -10.46
CA VAL A 164 3.39 3.04 -10.53
C VAL A 164 4.46 3.96 -9.94
N GLY A 165 4.46 5.24 -10.31
CA GLY A 165 5.43 6.23 -9.86
C GLY A 165 5.43 6.40 -8.35
N PHE A 166 4.27 6.65 -7.73
CA PHE A 166 4.19 6.83 -6.27
C PHE A 166 4.49 5.54 -5.51
N SER A 167 4.10 4.36 -6.02
CA SER A 167 4.46 3.08 -5.38
C SER A 167 5.97 2.89 -5.31
N ASN A 168 6.70 3.24 -6.38
CA ASN A 168 8.16 3.16 -6.41
C ASN A 168 8.83 4.31 -5.65
N ALA A 169 8.26 5.53 -5.67
CA ALA A 169 8.78 6.67 -4.92
C ALA A 169 8.75 6.43 -3.41
N VAL A 170 7.63 5.92 -2.87
CA VAL A 170 7.51 5.56 -1.45
C VAL A 170 8.43 4.40 -1.09
N ASN A 171 8.61 3.43 -1.99
CA ASN A 171 9.56 2.34 -1.76
C ASN A 171 11.03 2.82 -1.74
N LEU A 172 11.36 3.87 -2.49
CA LEU A 172 12.69 4.47 -2.51
C LEU A 172 12.96 5.35 -1.28
N THR A 173 11.94 6.01 -0.73
CA THR A 173 12.07 6.79 0.51
C THR A 173 12.06 5.92 1.77
N ASP A 174 11.69 4.64 1.67
CA ASP A 174 11.80 3.67 2.76
C ASP A 174 13.26 3.23 2.98
N GLY A 175 13.81 3.55 4.15
CA GLY A 175 15.22 3.26 4.44
C GLY A 175 15.69 3.70 5.83
N ILE A 176 14.97 4.65 6.44
CA ILE A 176 15.19 5.13 7.81
C ILE A 176 13.95 4.80 8.64
N ASP A 177 14.17 4.40 9.91
CA ASP A 177 13.06 4.01 10.79
C ASP A 177 12.08 5.17 10.96
N GLY A 178 10.82 4.92 10.62
CA GLY A 178 9.74 5.88 10.80
C GLY A 178 9.57 6.93 9.68
N LEU A 179 10.45 6.98 8.67
CA LEU A 179 10.40 8.00 7.61
C LEU A 179 9.13 7.87 6.75
N VAL A 180 8.86 6.69 6.21
CA VAL A 180 7.67 6.45 5.38
C VAL A 180 6.38 6.59 6.19
N SER A 181 6.34 6.06 7.42
CA SER A 181 5.16 6.23 8.28
C SER A 181 4.92 7.69 8.64
N GLY A 182 5.98 8.47 8.92
CA GLY A 182 5.87 9.90 9.20
C GLY A 182 5.36 10.70 8.01
N GLN A 183 5.88 10.44 6.81
CA GLN A 183 5.39 11.04 5.57
C GLN A 183 3.93 10.67 5.27
N ALA A 184 3.56 9.41 5.49
CA ALA A 184 2.19 8.93 5.29
C ALA A 184 1.20 9.62 6.25
N ILE A 185 1.58 9.83 7.52
CA ILE A 185 0.72 10.56 8.48
C ILE A 185 0.41 11.96 7.96
N ILE A 186 1.42 12.69 7.47
CA ILE A 186 1.21 14.04 6.92
C ILE A 186 0.32 13.97 5.67
N ALA A 187 0.63 13.07 4.73
CA ALA A 187 -0.10 12.93 3.47
C ALA A 187 -1.57 12.53 3.64
N PHE A 188 -1.91 11.74 4.66
CA PHE A 188 -3.30 11.35 4.93
C PHE A 188 -4.05 12.32 5.86
N ALA A 189 -3.34 13.16 6.61
CA ALA A 189 -3.94 14.14 7.51
C ALA A 189 -4.22 15.51 6.85
N THR A 190 -3.66 15.75 5.65
CA THR A 190 -3.82 16.98 4.86
C THR A 190 -4.70 16.74 3.65
#